data_AF-A0A2V7SDC6-F1
#
_entry.id   AF-A0A2V7SDC6-F1
#
_cell.length_a   1.000
_cell.length_b   1.000
_cell.length_c   1.000
_cell.angle_alpha   90.00
_cell.angle_beta   90.00
_cell.angle_gamma   90.00
#
_symmetry.space_group_name_H-M   'P 1'
#
loop_
_entity.id
_entity.type
_entity.pdbx_description
1 polymer ?
#
loop_
_entity_poly.entity_id
_entity_poly.type
_entity_poly.pdbx_seq_one_letter_code
_entity_poly.pdbx_strand_id
1 'polypeptide(L)' 'MSDLLPTGSRAPEFAATASDGKSYALADVLKRSHVALIFYPGNNTPG' A
#
# COMPACT_ATOMS: atom_id res chain seq x y z
N MET A 1 -2.61 19.12 4.25
CA MET A 1 -1.94 17.92 4.83
C MET A 1 -3.01 16.84 4.92
N SER A 2 -2.81 15.66 4.36
CA SER A 2 -3.70 14.52 4.64
C SER A 2 -3.47 14.05 6.08
N ASP A 3 -4.55 13.81 6.83
CA ASP A 3 -4.45 13.28 8.18
C ASP A 3 -3.78 11.90 8.20
N LEU A 4 -3.02 11.63 9.25
CA LEU A 4 -2.43 10.31 9.49
C LEU A 4 -3.54 9.29 9.72
N LEU A 5 -3.38 8.08 9.18
CA LEU A 5 -4.31 6.98 9.45
C LEU A 5 -4.25 6.62 10.94
N PRO A 6 -5.37 6.74 11.69
CA PRO A 6 -5.38 6.39 13.11
C PRO A 6 -5.12 4.90 13.31
N THR A 7 -4.40 4.53 14.37
CA THR A 7 -4.21 3.13 14.74
C THR A 7 -5.55 2.45 15.03
N GLY A 8 -5.75 1.25 14.48
CA GLY A 8 -7.00 0.50 14.63
C GLY A 8 -8.14 0.94 13.69
N SER A 9 -7.94 2.02 12.90
CA SER A 9 -8.88 2.35 11.83
C SER A 9 -8.82 1.33 10.70
N ARG A 10 -9.92 1.20 9.95
CA ARG A 10 -9.97 0.35 8.77
C ARG A 10 -9.00 0.89 7.72
N ALA A 11 -8.18 0.00 7.15
CA ALA A 11 -7.30 0.37 6.04
C ALA A 11 -8.13 0.94 4.87
N PRO A 12 -7.69 2.05 4.24
CA PRO A 12 -8.35 2.61 3.07
C PRO A 12 -8.38 1.63 1.89
N GLU A 13 -9.34 1.81 0.99
CA GLU A 13 -9.33 1.13 -0.30
C GLU A 13 -8.12 1.62 -1.11
N PHE A 14 -7.34 0.68 -1.64
CA PHE A 14 -6.14 0.97 -2.43
C PHE A 14 -6.00 -0.08 -3.52
N ALA A 15 -5.72 0.37 -4.74
CA ALA A 15 -5.41 -0.50 -5.87
C ALA A 15 -4.23 0.07 -6.67
N ALA A 16 -3.29 -0.81 -7.04
CA ALA A 16 -2.13 -0.42 -7.84
C ALA A 16 -1.62 -1.58 -8.70
N THR A 17 -1.03 -1.23 -9.84
CA THR A 17 -0.23 -2.16 -10.64
C THR A 17 1.15 -2.29 -10.00
N ALA A 18 1.54 -3.52 -9.66
CA ALA A 18 2.85 -3.82 -9.12
C ALA A 18 3.88 -4.04 -10.23
N SER A 19 5.15 -4.19 -9.84
CA SER A 19 6.27 -4.38 -10.77
C SER A 19 6.21 -5.67 -11.58
N ASP A 20 5.37 -6.63 -11.19
CA ASP A 20 5.09 -7.86 -11.94
C ASP A 20 4.04 -7.67 -13.05
N GLY A 21 3.55 -6.45 -13.25
CA GLY A 21 2.52 -6.10 -14.22
C GLY A 21 1.10 -6.48 -13.80
N LYS A 22 0.90 -7.08 -12.62
CA LYS A 22 -0.42 -7.42 -12.10
C LYS A 22 -0.98 -6.26 -11.28
N SER A 23 -2.31 -6.13 -11.33
CA SER A 23 -3.03 -5.19 -10.47
C SER A 23 -3.45 -5.87 -9.18
N TYR A 24 -3.22 -5.20 -8.06
CA TYR A 24 -3.56 -5.67 -6.72
C TYR A 24 -4.47 -4.67 -6.02
N ALA A 25 -5.55 -5.16 -5.43
CA ALA A 25 -6.34 -4.43 -4.46
C ALA A 25 -5.91 -4.82 -3.04
N LEU A 26 -5.68 -3.85 -2.15
CA LEU A 26 -5.25 -4.08 -0.78
C LEU A 26 -6.21 -5.03 -0.03
N ALA A 27 -7.52 -4.88 -0.25
CA ALA A 27 -8.54 -5.74 0.32
C ALA A 27 -8.37 -7.22 -0.06
N ASP A 28 -7.85 -7.53 -1.25
CA ASP A 28 -7.65 -8.91 -1.69
C ASP A 28 -6.37 -9.52 -1.12
N VAL A 29 -5.33 -8.71 -0.93
CA VAL A 29 -4.07 -9.16 -0.32
C VAL A 29 -4.27 -9.44 1.18
N LEU A 30 -5.03 -8.58 1.87
CA LEU A 30 -5.35 -8.73 3.30
C LEU A 30 -6.14 -10.02 3.63
N LYS A 31 -6.87 -10.60 2.67
CA LYS A 31 -7.56 -11.89 2.86
C LYS A 31 -6.60 -13.06 3.05
N ARG A 32 -5.34 -12.92 2.63
CA ARG A 32 -4.35 -14.00 2.61
C ARG A 32 -3.33 -13.89 3.75
N SER A 33 -2.97 -12.68 4.13
CA SER A 33 -1.96 -12.42 5.16
C SER A 33 -2.07 -11.02 5.74
N HIS A 34 -1.35 -10.78 6.84
CA HIS A 34 -1.03 -9.42 7.27
C HIS A 34 -0.14 -8.73 6.23
N VAL A 35 -0.30 -7.41 6.08
CA VAL A 35 0.36 -6.60 5.05
C VAL A 35 0.95 -5.35 5.67
N ALA A 36 2.17 -5.00 5.27
CA ALA A 36 2.77 -3.69 5.48
C ALA A 36 2.89 -2.97 4.12
N LEU A 37 2.23 -1.82 3.97
CA LEU A 37 2.31 -0.98 2.78
C LEU A 37 3.26 0.20 3.06
N ILE A 38 4.31 0.31 2.27
CA ILE A 38 5.36 1.32 2.45
C ILE A 38 5.44 2.18 1.19
N PHE A 39 5.36 3.50 1.38
CA PHE A 39 5.61 4.49 0.33
C PHE A 39 7.04 5.00 0.46
N TYR A 40 7.74 5.16 -0.65
CA TYR A 40 9.09 5.70 -0.72
C TYR A 40 9.18 6.69 -1.89
N PRO A 41 10.17 7.61 -1.93
CA PRO A 41 10.23 8.70 -2.90
C PRO A 41 10.18 8.26 -4.37
N GLY A 42 10.69 7.06 -4.67
CA GLY A 42 10.66 6.46 -6.00
C GLY A 42 11.93 5.68 -6.30
N ASN A 43 11.95 4.97 -7.42
CA ASN A 43 13.15 4.27 -7.90
C ASN A 43 14.27 5.25 -8.25
N ASN A 44 15.52 4.77 -8.22
CA ASN A 44 16.71 5.55 -8.61
C ASN A 44 16.83 6.89 -7.88
N THR A 45 16.39 6.96 -6.61
CA THR A 45 16.66 8.10 -5.74
C THR A 45 17.90 7.78 -4.89
N PRO A 46 19.06 8.42 -5.17
CA PRO A 46 20.18 8.41 -4.24
C PRO A 46 19.85 9.28 -3.03
N GLY A 47 20.40 8.91 -1.87
CA GLY A 47 20.45 9.73 -0.66
C GLY A 47 21.84 10.28 -0.46
#